data_AF-A0A6S6YW53-F1
#
_entry.id   AF-A0A6S6YW53-F1
#
_cell.length_a   1.000
_cell.length_b   1.000
_cell.length_c   1.000
_cell.angle_alpha   90.00
_cell.angle_beta   90.00
_cell.angle_gamma   90.00
#
_symmetry.space_group_name_H-M   'P 1'
#
loop_
_entity.id
_entity.type
_entity.pdbx_description
1 polymer ?
#
loop_
_entity_poly.entity_id
_entity_poly.type
_entity_poly.pdbx_seq_one_letter_code
_entity_poly.pdbx_strand_id
1 'polypeptide(L)'
;MANEPLQLNLGSLRSAMSLTLHTHHASRIWHGRAAAESKPGIIGLNGFVSIMNKLKRGAEQDDPYSDWWMLRIEDKLNTTKEQLQALREQVDVALAGVPPALSIGENLNVQPVKLPLFVSSQLGFMAVYLLADYDDLARKLILAHHTALIDRSTLERWLNEGAHALRSLFSLAQQYRYSGASRDDFAAKNAVARAALEKYGELPQEVLEGTLRSRYAPPIARRSPLAGAAQDVPASATDARPADISGDEDPSPAAADEEERE
;
A
#
# COMPACT_ATOMS: atom_id res chain seq x y z
N MET A 1 18.54 11.68 -51.07
CA MET A 1 17.34 11.54 -50.23
C MET A 1 17.82 11.51 -48.79
N ALA A 2 17.54 12.55 -48.01
CA ALA A 2 17.97 12.64 -46.62
C ALA A 2 17.06 11.77 -45.76
N ASN A 3 17.65 10.87 -44.97
CA ASN A 3 16.94 9.99 -44.05
C ASN A 3 16.73 10.78 -42.75
N GLU A 4 15.56 11.40 -42.59
CA GLU A 4 15.19 12.05 -41.33
C GLU A 4 15.07 11.01 -40.23
N PRO A 5 15.77 11.17 -39.09
CA PRO A 5 15.65 10.23 -37.98
C PRO A 5 14.25 10.35 -37.38
N LEU A 6 13.49 9.24 -37.43
CA LEU A 6 12.21 9.08 -36.75
C LEU A 6 12.36 9.42 -35.25
N GLN A 7 11.91 10.62 -34.86
CA GLN A 7 11.81 11.00 -33.46
C GLN A 7 10.59 10.33 -32.84
N LEU A 8 10.81 9.17 -32.20
CA LEU A 8 9.80 8.44 -31.46
C LEU A 8 9.73 8.98 -30.02
N ASN A 9 8.88 9.99 -29.79
CA ASN A 9 8.56 10.48 -28.45
C ASN A 9 7.55 9.55 -27.77
N LEU A 10 8.00 8.36 -27.37
CA LEU A 10 7.19 7.40 -26.61
C LEU A 10 7.07 7.86 -25.14
N GLY A 11 5.84 7.99 -24.65
CA GLY A 11 5.56 8.27 -23.24
C GLY A 11 5.76 7.06 -22.32
N SER A 12 5.65 7.28 -21.00
CA SER A 12 5.70 6.19 -20.01
C SER A 12 4.53 5.22 -20.20
N LEU A 13 4.80 3.92 -20.18
CA LEU A 13 3.74 2.90 -20.11
C LEU A 13 2.94 3.09 -18.81
N ARG A 14 1.61 3.21 -18.93
CA ARG A 14 0.67 3.26 -17.80
C ARG A 14 -0.45 2.27 -18.04
N SER A 15 -0.67 1.37 -17.08
CA SER A 15 -1.84 0.48 -17.09
C SER A 15 -2.87 1.00 -16.09
N ALA A 16 -4.13 1.12 -16.51
CA ALA A 16 -5.24 1.32 -15.58
C ALA A 16 -5.47 0.00 -14.82
N MET A 17 -4.86 -0.13 -13.64
CA MET A 17 -4.97 -1.33 -12.80
C MET A 17 -6.09 -1.16 -11.77
N SER A 18 -6.79 -2.25 -11.47
CA SER A 18 -7.83 -2.29 -10.45
C SER A 18 -7.78 -3.58 -9.66
N LEU A 19 -8.06 -3.51 -8.36
CA LEU A 19 -8.25 -4.65 -7.48
C LEU A 19 -9.74 -4.85 -7.21
N THR A 20 -10.22 -6.07 -7.37
CA THR A 20 -11.60 -6.44 -7.02
C THR A 20 -11.58 -7.15 -5.67
N LEU A 21 -12.35 -6.65 -4.69
CA LEU A 21 -12.49 -7.25 -3.37
C LEU A 21 -13.93 -7.73 -3.18
N HIS A 22 -14.08 -8.96 -2.71
CA HIS A 22 -15.38 -9.59 -2.47
C HIS A 22 -15.80 -9.52 -1.01
N THR A 23 -14.85 -9.51 -0.06
CA THR A 23 -15.18 -9.55 1.37
C THR A 23 -15.10 -8.18 2.05
N HIS A 24 -16.00 -7.94 3.00
CA HIS A 24 -15.87 -6.79 3.92
C HIS A 24 -14.59 -6.85 4.75
N HIS A 25 -14.04 -8.05 4.99
CA HIS A 25 -12.79 -8.23 5.70
C HIS A 25 -11.61 -7.62 4.94
N ALA A 26 -11.46 -7.96 3.66
CA ALA A 26 -10.40 -7.39 2.82
C ALA A 26 -10.62 -5.88 2.58
N SER A 27 -11.87 -5.46 2.35
CA SER A 27 -12.20 -4.04 2.18
C SER A 27 -11.80 -3.19 3.40
N ARG A 28 -11.98 -3.72 4.63
CA ARG A 28 -11.51 -3.04 5.85
C ARG A 28 -9.98 -2.97 5.94
N ILE A 29 -9.25 -3.96 5.44
CA ILE A 29 -7.78 -3.94 5.42
C ILE A 29 -7.27 -2.97 4.34
N TRP A 30 -7.97 -2.85 3.21
CA TRP A 30 -7.66 -1.87 2.17
C TRP A 30 -7.69 -0.44 2.72
N HIS A 31 -8.82 -0.06 3.34
CA HIS A 31 -9.03 1.30 3.85
C HIS A 31 -8.27 1.56 5.15
N GLY A 32 -8.15 0.54 6.01
CA GLY A 32 -7.73 0.74 7.38
C GLY A 32 -8.84 1.39 8.21
N ARG A 33 -8.47 2.17 9.22
CA ARG A 33 -9.39 2.85 10.12
C ARG A 33 -8.84 4.22 10.49
N ALA A 34 -9.65 5.26 10.37
CA ALA A 34 -9.31 6.59 10.86
C ALA A 34 -9.04 6.57 12.38
N ALA A 35 -8.24 7.53 12.85
CA ALA A 35 -8.12 7.77 14.28
C ALA A 35 -9.45 8.25 14.84
N ALA A 36 -9.77 7.82 16.06
CA ALA A 36 -10.90 8.32 16.84
C ALA A 36 -10.37 8.78 18.19
N GLU A 37 -11.12 9.62 18.92
CA GLU A 37 -10.70 10.18 20.22
C GLU A 37 -10.17 9.13 21.21
N SER A 38 -10.72 7.91 21.16
CA SER A 38 -10.34 6.81 22.05
C SER A 38 -9.38 5.78 21.46
N LYS A 39 -9.05 5.84 20.16
CA LYS A 39 -8.27 4.78 19.49
C LYS A 39 -7.40 5.31 18.35
N PRO A 40 -6.11 4.92 18.28
CA PRO A 40 -5.22 5.35 17.20
C PRO A 40 -5.69 4.80 15.85
N GLY A 41 -5.42 5.57 14.80
CA GLY A 41 -5.70 5.17 13.42
C GLY A 41 -4.90 3.92 13.03
N ILE A 42 -5.49 3.08 12.19
CA ILE A 42 -4.85 1.89 11.62
C ILE A 42 -4.67 2.14 10.13
N ILE A 43 -3.43 2.07 9.67
CA ILE A 43 -3.12 2.18 8.25
C ILE A 43 -3.69 1.00 7.47
N GLY A 44 -4.34 1.30 6.35
CA GLY A 44 -4.72 0.29 5.36
C GLY A 44 -3.66 0.12 4.28
N LEU A 45 -3.93 -0.79 3.35
CA LEU A 45 -3.03 -1.04 2.21
C LEU A 45 -2.75 0.22 1.38
N ASN A 46 -3.74 1.12 1.22
CA ASN A 46 -3.55 2.36 0.48
C ASN A 46 -2.43 3.24 1.10
N GLY A 47 -2.46 3.36 2.43
CA GLY A 47 -1.40 4.08 3.15
C GLY A 47 -0.05 3.36 3.04
N PHE A 48 -0.03 2.02 3.14
CA PHE A 48 1.19 1.24 2.96
C PHE A 48 1.82 1.47 1.58
N VAL A 49 1.03 1.45 0.50
CA VAL A 49 1.50 1.73 -0.87
C VAL A 49 2.10 3.13 -0.96
N SER A 50 1.47 4.12 -0.32
CA SER A 50 2.00 5.49 -0.27
C SER A 50 3.38 5.56 0.39
N ILE A 51 3.60 4.79 1.46
CA ILE A 51 4.91 4.66 2.13
C ILE A 51 5.90 3.95 1.19
N MET A 52 5.51 2.88 0.52
CA MET A 52 6.39 2.15 -0.42
C MET A 52 6.84 3.00 -1.59
N ASN A 53 5.97 3.90 -2.09
CA ASN A 53 6.33 4.85 -3.14
C ASN A 53 7.33 5.91 -2.63
N LYS A 54 7.26 6.31 -1.35
CA LYS A 54 8.28 7.19 -0.72
C LYS A 54 9.59 6.45 -0.49
N LEU A 55 9.53 5.20 -0.04
CA LEU A 55 10.67 4.34 0.20
C LEU A 55 11.47 4.10 -1.09
N LYS A 56 10.77 3.73 -2.17
CA LYS A 56 11.37 3.58 -3.50
C LYS A 56 12.10 4.86 -3.94
N ARG A 57 11.46 6.02 -3.81
CA ARG A 57 12.07 7.30 -4.17
C ARG A 57 13.29 7.65 -3.33
N GLY A 58 13.30 7.30 -2.04
CA GLY A 58 14.46 7.49 -1.18
C GLY A 58 15.65 6.63 -1.62
N ALA A 59 15.40 5.36 -1.92
CA ALA A 59 16.42 4.45 -2.45
C ALA A 59 16.95 4.89 -3.82
N GLU A 60 16.09 5.46 -4.68
CA GLU A 60 16.49 6.05 -5.96
C GLU A 60 17.39 7.28 -5.79
N GLN A 61 17.21 8.04 -4.70
CA GLN A 61 18.01 9.21 -4.33
C GLN A 61 19.28 8.86 -3.54
N ASP A 62 19.68 7.59 -3.53
CA ASP A 62 20.87 7.08 -2.85
C ASP A 62 20.83 7.16 -1.32
N ASP A 63 19.64 7.14 -0.69
CA ASP A 63 19.53 7.09 0.76
C ASP A 63 19.77 5.67 1.31
N PRO A 64 20.86 5.43 2.08
CA PRO A 64 21.17 4.10 2.59
C PRO A 64 20.16 3.61 3.65
N TYR A 65 19.47 4.51 4.39
CA TYR A 65 18.38 4.08 5.28
C TYR A 65 17.17 3.61 4.50
N SER A 66 16.90 4.22 3.34
CA SER A 66 15.83 3.76 2.46
C SER A 66 16.12 2.35 1.93
N ASP A 67 17.35 2.08 1.50
CA ASP A 67 17.74 0.71 1.09
C ASP A 67 17.64 -0.29 2.26
N TRP A 68 18.05 0.11 3.46
CA TRP A 68 17.89 -0.73 4.67
C TRP A 68 16.43 -1.06 4.96
N TRP A 69 15.54 -0.07 4.88
CA TRP A 69 14.11 -0.28 5.07
C TRP A 69 13.49 -1.12 3.96
N MET A 70 13.97 -1.04 2.71
CA MET A 70 13.52 -1.94 1.64
C MET A 70 13.80 -3.40 1.97
N LEU A 71 14.99 -3.72 2.50
CA LEU A 71 15.35 -5.08 2.92
C LEU A 71 14.42 -5.58 4.04
N ARG A 72 14.19 -4.77 5.08
CA ARG A 72 13.31 -5.14 6.20
C ARG A 72 11.86 -5.36 5.77
N ILE A 73 11.36 -4.53 4.85
CA ILE A 73 10.00 -4.68 4.33
C ILE A 73 9.89 -5.88 3.40
N GLU A 74 10.89 -6.13 2.56
CA GLU A 74 10.95 -7.32 1.72
C GLU A 74 10.92 -8.61 2.57
N ASP A 75 11.72 -8.67 3.63
CA ASP A 75 11.73 -9.79 4.57
C ASP A 75 10.35 -9.99 5.22
N LYS A 76 9.77 -8.90 5.75
CA LYS A 76 8.43 -8.96 6.37
C LYS A 76 7.35 -9.36 5.38
N LEU A 77 7.43 -8.94 4.12
CA LEU A 77 6.52 -9.36 3.05
C LEU A 77 6.60 -10.88 2.82
N ASN A 78 7.82 -11.44 2.78
CA ASN A 78 8.02 -12.88 2.62
C ASN A 78 7.45 -13.65 3.82
N THR A 79 7.73 -13.22 5.05
CA THR A 79 7.14 -13.85 6.25
C THR A 79 5.61 -13.77 6.24
N THR A 80 5.02 -12.62 5.88
CA THR A 80 3.56 -12.48 5.79
C THR A 80 2.97 -13.38 4.69
N LYS A 81 3.68 -13.55 3.57
CA LYS A 81 3.30 -14.49 2.51
C LYS A 81 3.26 -15.93 3.02
N GLU A 82 4.31 -16.37 3.70
CA GLU A 82 4.40 -17.72 4.28
C GLU A 82 3.27 -17.97 5.30
N GLN A 83 2.98 -16.99 6.15
CA GLN A 83 1.86 -17.06 7.11
C GLN A 83 0.50 -17.24 6.42
N LEU A 84 0.22 -16.44 5.38
CA LEU A 84 -1.03 -16.57 4.63
C LEU A 84 -1.10 -17.89 3.84
N GLN A 85 0.02 -18.39 3.34
CA GLN A 85 0.11 -19.69 2.66
C GLN A 85 -0.19 -20.84 3.63
N ALA A 86 0.43 -20.86 4.80
CA ALA A 86 0.16 -21.88 5.82
C ALA A 86 -1.31 -21.86 6.28
N LEU A 87 -1.91 -20.67 6.40
CA LEU A 87 -3.33 -20.55 6.73
C LEU A 87 -4.23 -21.04 5.59
N ARG A 88 -3.86 -20.77 4.33
CA ARG A 88 -4.56 -21.29 3.16
C ARG A 88 -4.55 -22.81 3.11
N GLU A 89 -3.41 -23.43 3.40
CA GLU A 89 -3.30 -24.89 3.46
C GLU A 89 -4.25 -25.49 4.52
N GLN A 90 -4.34 -24.86 5.71
CA GLN A 90 -5.30 -25.28 6.74
C GLN A 90 -6.76 -25.17 6.28
N VAL A 91 -7.11 -24.10 5.56
CA VAL A 91 -8.44 -23.90 5.00
C VAL A 91 -8.75 -24.92 3.91
N ASP A 92 -7.80 -25.20 3.03
CA ASP A 92 -7.97 -26.18 1.96
C ASP A 92 -8.15 -27.59 2.54
N VAL A 93 -7.48 -27.94 3.65
CA VAL A 93 -7.73 -29.19 4.40
C VAL A 93 -9.15 -29.24 4.98
N ALA A 94 -9.65 -28.15 5.58
CA ALA A 94 -11.01 -28.11 6.10
C ALA A 94 -12.06 -28.28 4.99
N LEU A 95 -11.83 -27.66 3.82
CA LEU A 95 -12.69 -27.80 2.64
C LEU A 95 -12.67 -29.19 2.01
N ALA A 96 -11.61 -29.99 2.24
CA ALA A 96 -11.58 -31.38 1.78
C ALA A 96 -12.57 -32.30 2.53
N GLY A 97 -13.19 -31.85 3.62
CA GLY A 97 -14.23 -32.58 4.36
C GLY A 97 -15.59 -32.64 3.64
N VAL A 98 -15.72 -31.99 2.49
CA VAL A 98 -16.97 -31.97 1.70
C VAL A 98 -17.27 -33.37 1.15
N PRO A 99 -18.47 -33.93 1.37
CA PRO A 99 -18.84 -35.23 0.82
C PRO A 99 -18.76 -35.22 -0.72
N PRO A 100 -18.27 -36.29 -1.37
CA PRO A 100 -18.15 -36.35 -2.84
C PRO A 100 -19.47 -36.14 -3.60
N ALA A 101 -20.61 -36.33 -2.94
CA ALA A 101 -21.93 -36.08 -3.50
C ALA A 101 -22.30 -34.59 -3.63
N LEU A 102 -21.53 -33.69 -3.00
CA LEU A 102 -21.76 -32.24 -3.01
C LEU A 102 -20.68 -31.55 -3.85
N SER A 103 -21.11 -30.68 -4.77
CA SER A 103 -20.22 -29.79 -5.51
C SER A 103 -20.34 -28.37 -4.96
N ILE A 104 -19.25 -27.83 -4.42
CA ILE A 104 -19.20 -26.48 -3.86
C ILE A 104 -18.42 -25.57 -4.81
N GLY A 105 -19.11 -24.58 -5.39
CA GLY A 105 -18.51 -23.56 -6.24
C GLY A 105 -17.83 -22.42 -5.46
N GLU A 106 -17.27 -21.45 -6.18
CA GLU A 106 -16.63 -20.28 -5.56
C GLU A 106 -17.65 -19.39 -4.83
N ASN A 107 -17.29 -18.93 -3.63
CA ASN A 107 -18.12 -18.02 -2.84
C ASN A 107 -17.87 -16.56 -3.24
N LEU A 108 -18.42 -16.15 -4.38
CA LEU A 108 -18.25 -14.79 -4.91
C LEU A 108 -19.31 -13.83 -4.34
N ASN A 109 -18.88 -12.63 -3.96
CA ASN A 109 -19.82 -11.54 -3.71
C ASN A 109 -20.52 -11.13 -5.01
N VAL A 110 -21.85 -10.98 -4.95
CA VAL A 110 -22.72 -10.55 -6.06
C VAL A 110 -22.42 -9.10 -6.48
N GLN A 111 -21.93 -8.27 -5.57
CA GLN A 111 -21.54 -6.88 -5.81
C GLN A 111 -20.14 -6.60 -5.23
N PRO A 112 -19.08 -7.11 -5.86
CA PRO A 112 -17.72 -6.88 -5.37
C PRO A 112 -17.30 -5.43 -5.59
N VAL A 113 -16.41 -4.94 -4.72
CA VAL A 113 -15.90 -3.57 -4.81
C VAL A 113 -14.68 -3.56 -5.72
N LYS A 114 -14.70 -2.69 -6.75
CA LYS A 114 -13.58 -2.47 -7.66
C LYS A 114 -12.83 -1.20 -7.27
N LEU A 115 -11.55 -1.34 -6.90
CA LEU A 115 -10.72 -0.28 -6.35
C LEU A 115 -9.59 0.05 -7.33
N PRO A 116 -9.40 1.33 -7.73
CA PRO A 116 -8.30 1.71 -8.59
C PRO A 116 -6.95 1.55 -7.87
N LEU A 117 -5.93 1.07 -8.58
CA LEU A 117 -4.59 0.88 -8.05
C LEU A 117 -3.61 1.93 -8.60
N PHE A 118 -2.98 2.67 -7.70
CA PHE A 118 -1.92 3.63 -8.00
C PHE A 118 -0.62 3.22 -7.30
N VAL A 119 0.01 2.16 -7.79
CA VAL A 119 1.20 1.55 -7.19
C VAL A 119 2.38 1.72 -8.13
N SER A 120 3.50 2.28 -7.63
CA SER A 120 4.71 2.47 -8.44
C SER A 120 5.94 1.72 -7.90
N SER A 121 5.79 1.06 -6.74
CA SER A 121 6.80 0.22 -6.10
C SER A 121 6.41 -1.25 -6.17
N GLN A 122 7.36 -2.11 -6.53
CA GLN A 122 7.20 -3.55 -6.58
C GLN A 122 6.83 -4.14 -5.21
N LEU A 123 7.43 -3.63 -4.11
CA LEU A 123 7.07 -4.02 -2.75
C LEU A 123 5.60 -3.64 -2.42
N GLY A 124 5.12 -2.53 -2.97
CA GLY A 124 3.71 -2.14 -2.89
C GLY A 124 2.79 -3.14 -3.61
N PHE A 125 3.19 -3.63 -4.78
CA PHE A 125 2.44 -4.65 -5.52
C PHE A 125 2.41 -6.00 -4.79
N MET A 126 3.52 -6.40 -4.17
CA MET A 126 3.53 -7.62 -3.35
C MET A 126 2.47 -7.56 -2.24
N ALA A 127 2.32 -6.42 -1.56
CA ALA A 127 1.28 -6.24 -0.55
C ALA A 127 -0.15 -6.26 -1.14
N VAL A 128 -0.34 -5.79 -2.38
CA VAL A 128 -1.61 -5.93 -3.10
C VAL A 128 -1.95 -7.40 -3.35
N TYR A 129 -0.97 -8.21 -3.76
CA TYR A 129 -1.18 -9.66 -3.95
C TYR A 129 -1.55 -10.34 -2.63
N LEU A 130 -0.87 -10.00 -1.53
CA LEU A 130 -1.20 -10.57 -0.21
C LEU A 130 -2.62 -10.20 0.26
N LEU A 131 -3.11 -8.99 -0.06
CA LEU A 131 -4.50 -8.63 0.23
C LEU A 131 -5.49 -9.42 -0.63
N ALA A 132 -5.17 -9.64 -1.92
CA ALA A 132 -6.00 -10.46 -2.79
C ALA A 132 -6.06 -11.92 -2.32
N ASP A 133 -4.92 -12.48 -1.91
CA ASP A 133 -4.84 -13.83 -1.33
C ASP A 133 -5.66 -13.93 -0.05
N TYR A 134 -5.61 -12.91 0.81
CA TYR A 134 -6.44 -12.85 2.01
C TYR A 134 -7.94 -12.73 1.70
N ASP A 135 -8.32 -11.97 0.66
CA ASP A 135 -9.72 -11.88 0.22
C ASP A 135 -10.24 -13.25 -0.24
N ASP A 136 -9.44 -13.99 -1.04
CA ASP A 136 -9.78 -15.35 -1.46
C ASP A 136 -9.92 -16.30 -0.25
N LEU A 137 -8.95 -16.27 0.66
CA LEU A 137 -8.97 -17.03 1.90
C LEU A 137 -10.23 -16.75 2.72
N ALA A 138 -10.61 -15.48 2.86
CA ALA A 138 -11.79 -15.08 3.61
C ALA A 138 -13.08 -15.63 2.97
N ARG A 139 -13.19 -15.67 1.63
CA ARG A 139 -14.32 -16.31 0.93
C ARG A 139 -14.42 -17.79 1.24
N LYS A 140 -13.29 -18.52 1.15
CA LYS A 140 -13.21 -19.96 1.45
C LYS A 140 -13.58 -20.26 2.90
N LEU A 141 -13.12 -19.43 3.83
CA LEU A 141 -13.45 -19.50 5.25
C LEU A 141 -14.95 -19.33 5.53
N ILE A 142 -15.55 -18.29 4.96
CA ILE A 142 -16.99 -18.03 5.10
C ILE A 142 -17.80 -19.18 4.51
N LEU A 143 -17.37 -19.72 3.37
CA LEU A 143 -18.00 -20.89 2.74
C LEU A 143 -17.92 -22.13 3.62
N ALA A 144 -16.72 -22.46 4.12
CA ALA A 144 -16.50 -23.62 4.99
C ALA A 144 -17.38 -23.54 6.25
N HIS A 145 -17.55 -22.35 6.82
CA HIS A 145 -18.44 -22.14 7.96
C HIS A 145 -19.92 -22.32 7.58
N HIS A 146 -20.35 -21.72 6.46
CA HIS A 146 -21.72 -21.86 5.95
C HIS A 146 -22.09 -23.32 5.64
N THR A 147 -21.11 -24.14 5.21
CA THR A 147 -21.30 -25.56 4.92
C THR A 147 -21.00 -26.48 6.11
N ALA A 148 -20.94 -25.93 7.33
CA ALA A 148 -20.73 -26.66 8.58
C ALA A 148 -19.44 -27.50 8.66
N LEU A 149 -18.39 -27.13 7.90
CA LEU A 149 -17.08 -27.78 7.97
C LEU A 149 -16.22 -27.23 9.11
N ILE A 150 -16.46 -25.98 9.51
CA ILE A 150 -15.81 -25.33 10.64
C ILE A 150 -16.82 -24.60 11.52
N ASP A 151 -16.49 -24.52 12.80
CA ASP A 151 -17.28 -23.78 13.77
C ASP A 151 -17.01 -22.26 13.71
N ARG A 152 -17.83 -21.50 14.46
CA ARG A 152 -17.71 -20.04 14.49
C ARG A 152 -16.38 -19.57 15.07
N SER A 153 -15.86 -20.27 16.09
CA SER A 153 -14.62 -19.89 16.74
C SER A 153 -13.41 -20.06 15.81
N THR A 154 -13.38 -21.14 15.03
CA THR A 154 -12.34 -21.38 14.01
C THR A 154 -12.38 -20.32 12.91
N LEU A 155 -13.58 -19.99 12.40
CA LEU A 155 -13.76 -18.92 11.42
C LEU A 155 -13.15 -17.59 11.90
N GLU A 156 -13.52 -17.16 13.11
CA GLU A 156 -13.06 -15.88 13.66
C GLU A 156 -11.55 -15.89 13.92
N ARG A 157 -11.02 -16.98 14.46
CA ARG A 157 -9.58 -17.13 14.70
C ARG A 157 -8.78 -17.01 13.40
N TRP A 158 -9.13 -17.79 12.37
CA TRP A 158 -8.39 -17.81 11.10
C TRP A 158 -8.54 -16.49 10.33
N LEU A 159 -9.73 -15.87 10.31
CA LEU A 159 -9.88 -14.51 9.75
C LEU A 159 -9.00 -13.49 10.46
N ASN A 160 -8.95 -13.54 11.80
CA ASN A 160 -8.14 -12.62 12.58
C ASN A 160 -6.64 -12.84 12.40
N GLU A 161 -6.19 -14.09 12.27
CA GLU A 161 -4.80 -14.45 12.01
C GLU A 161 -4.29 -13.87 10.68
N GLY A 162 -5.01 -14.10 9.58
CA GLY A 162 -4.65 -13.54 8.27
C GLY A 162 -4.70 -12.01 8.27
N ALA A 163 -5.71 -11.42 8.92
CA ALA A 163 -5.81 -9.96 9.01
C ALA A 163 -4.71 -9.35 9.90
N HIS A 164 -4.27 -10.06 10.94
CA HIS A 164 -3.17 -9.65 11.80
C HIS A 164 -1.84 -9.67 11.05
N ALA A 165 -1.59 -10.71 10.24
CA ALA A 165 -0.37 -10.82 9.43
C ALA A 165 -0.19 -9.59 8.50
N LEU A 166 -1.27 -9.19 7.81
CA LEU A 166 -1.27 -7.98 6.97
C LEU A 166 -1.12 -6.68 7.77
N ARG A 167 -1.84 -6.52 8.88
CA ARG A 167 -1.73 -5.31 9.71
C ARG A 167 -0.37 -5.17 10.36
N SER A 168 0.27 -6.27 10.76
CA SER A 168 1.63 -6.31 11.30
C SER A 168 2.64 -5.80 10.27
N LEU A 169 2.53 -6.26 9.02
CA LEU A 169 3.33 -5.74 7.90
C LEU A 169 3.12 -4.23 7.72
N PHE A 170 1.87 -3.76 7.71
CA PHE A 170 1.59 -2.34 7.48
C PHE A 170 2.10 -1.45 8.62
N SER A 171 1.98 -1.92 9.86
CA SER A 171 2.50 -1.23 11.05
C SER A 171 4.02 -1.10 11.03
N LEU A 172 4.75 -2.11 10.55
CA LEU A 172 6.20 -2.03 10.38
C LEU A 172 6.59 -0.89 9.42
N ALA A 173 5.91 -0.79 8.27
CA ALA A 173 6.20 0.26 7.29
C ALA A 173 5.95 1.68 7.82
N GLN A 174 5.03 1.87 8.77
CA GLN A 174 4.78 3.18 9.37
C GLN A 174 5.98 3.76 10.13
N GLN A 175 6.96 2.94 10.49
CA GLN A 175 8.17 3.38 11.18
C GLN A 175 9.20 4.00 10.22
N TYR A 176 9.09 3.75 8.91
CA TYR A 176 9.99 4.31 7.92
C TYR A 176 9.94 5.84 7.90
N ARG A 177 11.12 6.46 7.88
CA ARG A 177 11.30 7.89 7.65
C ARG A 177 12.47 8.06 6.70
N TYR A 178 12.28 8.90 5.68
CA TYR A 178 13.35 9.28 4.77
C TYR A 178 14.44 10.04 5.53
N SER A 179 15.71 9.69 5.32
CA SER A 179 16.82 10.32 6.04
C SER A 179 17.30 11.60 5.37
N GLY A 180 17.25 11.64 4.03
CA GLY A 180 17.81 12.73 3.22
C GLY A 180 19.34 12.72 3.09
N ALA A 181 20.03 11.77 3.72
CA ALA A 181 21.46 11.57 3.58
C ALA A 181 21.74 10.61 2.40
N SER A 182 22.74 10.93 1.59
CA SER A 182 23.27 10.08 0.52
C SER A 182 24.52 9.32 0.96
N ARG A 183 24.94 8.28 0.24
CA ARG A 183 26.19 7.56 0.58
C ARG A 183 27.43 8.44 0.49
N ASP A 184 27.44 9.42 -0.41
CA ASP A 184 28.50 10.43 -0.51
C ASP A 184 28.61 11.27 0.77
N ASP A 185 27.49 11.58 1.44
CA ASP A 185 27.49 12.30 2.72
C ASP A 185 28.20 11.50 3.83
N PHE A 186 28.00 10.18 3.84
CA PHE A 186 28.66 9.25 4.76
C PHE A 186 30.16 9.12 4.46
N ALA A 187 30.53 9.02 3.18
CA ALA A 187 31.92 8.99 2.76
C ALA A 187 32.66 10.29 3.15
N ALA A 188 32.00 11.44 3.00
CA ALA A 188 32.50 12.75 3.38
C ALA A 188 32.42 13.05 4.89
N LYS A 189 31.75 12.20 5.68
CA LYS A 189 31.53 12.37 7.13
C LYS A 189 30.93 13.74 7.49
N ASN A 190 29.99 14.23 6.67
CA ASN A 190 29.48 15.58 6.81
C ASN A 190 28.44 15.72 7.95
N ALA A 191 27.89 16.94 8.11
CA ALA A 191 26.87 17.21 9.14
C ALA A 191 25.56 16.43 8.90
N VAL A 192 25.19 16.19 7.64
CA VAL A 192 23.96 15.46 7.27
C VAL A 192 24.06 14.00 7.70
N ALA A 193 25.18 13.34 7.39
CA ALA A 193 25.43 11.96 7.80
C ALA A 193 25.45 11.80 9.34
N ARG A 194 26.09 12.73 10.06
CA ARG A 194 26.10 12.71 11.54
C ARG A 194 24.70 12.87 12.13
N ALA A 195 23.90 13.80 11.62
CA ALA A 195 22.52 13.98 12.07
C ALA A 195 21.64 12.76 11.76
N ALA A 196 21.86 12.10 10.63
CA ALA A 196 21.14 10.88 10.28
C ALA A 196 21.51 9.71 11.22
N LEU A 197 22.79 9.55 11.55
CA LEU A 197 23.27 8.55 12.52
C LEU A 197 22.66 8.76 13.90
N GLU A 198 22.65 10.00 14.40
CA GLU A 198 22.06 10.33 15.70
C GLU A 198 20.56 9.99 15.76
N LYS A 199 19.85 10.21 14.65
CA LYS A 199 18.39 10.03 14.59
C LYS A 199 17.95 8.60 14.30
N TYR A 200 18.67 7.88 13.46
CA TYR A 200 18.24 6.58 12.92
C TYR A 200 19.14 5.41 13.32
N GLY A 201 20.28 5.68 13.96
CA GLY A 201 21.25 4.68 14.38
C GLY A 201 22.18 4.22 13.26
N GLU A 202 23.08 3.31 13.60
CA GLU A 202 24.08 2.77 12.68
C GLU A 202 23.47 1.82 11.66
N LEU A 203 24.07 1.78 10.47
CA LEU A 203 23.69 0.88 9.38
C LEU A 203 24.79 -0.16 9.15
N PRO A 204 24.45 -1.37 8.68
CA PRO A 204 25.45 -2.33 8.21
C PRO A 204 26.32 -1.73 7.11
N GLN A 205 27.62 -2.03 7.16
CA GLN A 205 28.61 -1.50 6.21
C GLN A 205 28.25 -1.81 4.75
N GLU A 206 27.74 -3.01 4.48
CA GLU A 206 27.32 -3.43 3.14
C GLU A 206 26.18 -2.57 2.57
N VAL A 207 25.32 -2.01 3.43
CA VAL A 207 24.25 -1.10 3.01
C VAL A 207 24.81 0.30 2.72
N LEU A 208 25.75 0.77 3.55
CA LEU A 208 26.46 2.03 3.33
C LEU A 208 27.27 2.01 2.03
N GLU A 209 27.89 0.86 1.71
CA GLU A 209 28.61 0.63 0.47
C GLU A 209 27.69 0.38 -0.74
N GLY A 210 26.41 0.10 -0.50
CA GLY A 210 25.43 -0.20 -1.54
C GLY A 210 25.59 -1.58 -2.19
N THR A 211 26.40 -2.46 -1.59
CA THR A 211 26.57 -3.86 -2.00
C THR A 211 25.39 -4.72 -1.57
N LEU A 212 24.78 -4.42 -0.42
CA LEU A 212 23.54 -5.05 0.05
C LEU A 212 22.34 -4.12 -0.17
N ARG A 213 21.51 -4.47 -1.16
CA ARG A 213 20.27 -3.76 -1.49
C ARG A 213 19.16 -4.77 -1.78
N SER A 214 17.90 -4.37 -1.59
CA SER A 214 16.76 -5.18 -2.01
C SER A 214 16.83 -5.48 -3.51
N ARG A 215 16.41 -6.68 -3.93
CA ARG A 215 16.31 -7.02 -5.37
C ARG A 215 15.31 -6.13 -6.11
N TYR A 216 14.45 -5.42 -5.38
CA TYR A 216 13.46 -4.48 -5.91
C TYR A 216 13.92 -3.02 -5.80
N ALA A 217 15.13 -2.77 -5.30
CA ALA A 217 15.67 -1.43 -5.20
C ALA A 217 15.87 -0.83 -6.61
N PRO A 218 15.43 0.43 -6.85
CA PRO A 218 15.67 1.07 -8.12
C PRO A 218 17.17 1.34 -8.32
N PRO A 219 17.62 1.50 -9.58
CA PRO A 219 18.94 2.04 -9.86
C PRO A 219 19.13 3.39 -9.16
N ILE A 220 20.32 3.61 -8.62
CA ILE A 220 20.65 4.87 -7.97
C ILE A 220 20.76 5.96 -9.04
N ALA A 221 20.01 7.05 -8.88
CA ALA A 221 20.06 8.18 -9.78
C ALA A 221 21.40 8.90 -9.60
N ARG A 222 22.36 8.64 -10.49
CA ARG A 222 23.58 9.43 -10.55
C ARG A 222 23.21 10.86 -10.94
N ARG A 223 23.30 11.81 -9.99
CA ARG A 223 23.24 13.24 -10.31
C ARG A 223 24.42 13.55 -11.22
N SER A 224 24.18 13.63 -12.53
CA SER A 224 25.15 14.23 -13.44
C SER A 224 25.27 15.71 -13.06
N PRO A 225 26.47 16.24 -12.77
CA PRO A 225 26.66 17.63 -12.33
C PRO A 225 26.17 18.67 -13.35
N LEU A 226 25.85 18.27 -14.58
CA LEU A 226 25.32 19.12 -15.64
C LEU A 226 23.81 19.44 -15.51
N ALA A 227 23.05 18.72 -14.68
CA ALA A 227 21.60 18.92 -14.56
C ALA A 227 21.20 20.00 -13.52
N GLY A 228 22.13 20.48 -12.69
CA GLY A 228 21.87 21.48 -11.65
C GLY A 228 21.66 22.91 -12.17
N ALA A 229 21.99 23.18 -13.44
CA ALA A 229 21.91 24.53 -14.02
C ALA A 229 20.54 24.88 -14.67
N ALA A 230 19.60 23.93 -14.73
CA ALA A 230 18.32 24.10 -15.44
C ALA A 230 17.09 24.33 -14.54
N GLN A 231 17.27 24.56 -13.22
CA GLN A 231 16.15 24.75 -12.28
C GLN A 231 15.95 26.19 -11.79
N ASP A 232 16.63 27.19 -12.37
CA ASP A 232 16.26 28.60 -12.19
C ASP A 232 15.37 29.07 -13.35
N VAL A 233 14.06 28.81 -13.24
CA VAL A 233 13.05 29.57 -13.99
C VAL A 233 12.00 30.05 -12.97
N PRO A 234 11.74 31.35 -12.84
CA PRO A 234 10.79 31.87 -11.86
C PRO A 234 9.37 31.48 -12.25
N ALA A 235 8.58 31.06 -11.26
CA ALA A 235 7.16 30.75 -11.42
C ALA A 235 6.38 32.00 -11.83
N SER A 236 5.94 32.05 -13.09
CA SER A 236 4.94 33.02 -13.54
C SER A 236 3.57 32.59 -13.05
N ALA A 237 2.92 33.48 -12.31
CA ALA A 237 1.55 33.34 -11.84
C ALA A 237 0.58 33.44 -13.02
N THR A 238 -0.28 32.43 -13.19
CA THR A 238 -1.53 32.57 -13.93
C THR A 238 -2.69 32.06 -13.10
N ASP A 239 -3.53 33.03 -12.81
CA ASP A 239 -4.84 33.03 -12.18
C ASP A 239 -5.82 32.05 -12.86
N ALA A 240 -6.58 31.30 -12.07
CA ALA A 240 -7.75 30.56 -12.54
C ALA A 240 -8.76 30.44 -11.39
N ARG A 241 -9.69 31.40 -11.36
CA ARG A 241 -10.90 31.39 -10.53
C ARG A 241 -11.81 30.21 -10.91
N PRO A 242 -12.54 29.59 -9.97
CA PRO A 242 -13.68 28.77 -10.30
C PRO A 242 -14.89 29.66 -10.64
N ALA A 243 -15.56 29.32 -11.74
CA ALA A 243 -16.78 29.99 -12.19
C ALA A 243 -17.99 29.59 -11.33
N ASP A 244 -18.78 30.59 -10.99
CA ASP A 244 -20.14 30.50 -10.45
C ASP A 244 -21.06 29.69 -11.38
N ILE A 245 -21.91 28.86 -10.77
CA ILE A 245 -23.21 28.50 -11.34
C ILE A 245 -24.25 28.87 -10.30
N SER A 246 -24.84 30.05 -10.50
CA SER A 246 -26.08 30.49 -9.87
C SER A 246 -27.26 29.79 -10.54
N GLY A 247 -28.21 29.34 -9.73
CA GLY A 247 -29.50 28.80 -10.14
C GLY A 247 -30.48 28.91 -8.97
N ASP A 248 -30.94 30.15 -8.76
CA ASP A 248 -32.13 30.67 -8.07
C ASP A 248 -32.78 29.94 -6.87
N GLU A 249 -32.88 30.75 -5.80
CA GLU A 249 -33.81 30.76 -4.66
C GLU A 249 -35.29 30.83 -5.16
N ASP A 250 -36.39 30.55 -4.45
CA ASP A 250 -36.79 30.54 -3.03
C ASP A 250 -38.30 30.08 -3.02
N PRO A 251 -39.10 30.11 -1.92
CA PRO A 251 -38.80 30.16 -0.50
C PRO A 251 -39.55 29.10 0.34
N SER A 252 -39.10 29.01 1.60
CA SER A 252 -39.79 28.44 2.77
C SER A 252 -41.19 29.03 3.00
N PRO A 253 -42.04 28.36 3.81
CA PRO A 253 -42.36 29.02 5.06
C PRO A 253 -42.31 28.10 6.30
N ALA A 254 -41.69 28.68 7.33
CA ALA A 254 -42.09 28.76 8.74
C ALA A 254 -42.72 27.55 9.46
N ALA A 255 -42.10 27.31 10.63
CA ALA A 255 -42.55 26.53 11.78
C ALA A 255 -44.02 26.70 12.17
N ALA A 256 -44.61 25.59 12.62
CA ALA A 256 -45.59 25.56 13.69
C ALA A 256 -45.22 24.40 14.63
N ASP A 257 -44.90 24.76 15.87
CA ASP A 257 -45.04 23.90 17.03
C ASP A 257 -46.49 23.41 17.12
N GLU A 258 -46.70 22.14 17.44
CA GLU A 258 -47.91 21.71 18.14
C GLU A 258 -47.68 20.40 18.90
N GLU A 259 -48.05 20.44 20.17
CA GLU A 259 -48.17 19.37 21.14
C GLU A 259 -49.19 18.29 20.72
N GLU A 260 -49.03 17.08 21.27
CA GLU A 260 -50.05 16.15 21.82
C GLU A 260 -49.69 14.69 21.52
N ARG A 261 -49.31 13.91 22.53
CA ARG A 261 -50.16 12.97 23.30
C ARG A 261 -50.82 11.87 22.44
N GLU A 262 -50.24 10.68 22.47
CA GLU A 262 -50.77 9.45 23.11
C GLU A 262 -49.72 8.32 23.07
#